data_AF-A0A2H3BQG2-F1
#
_entry.id   AF-A0A2H3BQG2-F1
#
_cell.length_a   1.000
_cell.length_b   1.000
_cell.length_c   1.000
_cell.angle_alpha   90.00
_cell.angle_beta   90.00
_cell.angle_gamma   90.00
#
_symmetry.space_group_name_H-M   'P 1'
#
loop_
_entity.id
_entity.type
_entity.pdbx_description
1 polymer ?
#
loop_
_entity_poly.entity_id
_entity_poly.type
_entity_poly.pdbx_seq_one_letter_code
_entity_poly.pdbx_strand_id
1 'polypeptide(L)'
;MHRVRALHLRLSEWKNATPTVFETLSTSGAAPELVSLTIDTLGTVDAGSHLPALFNGKMPKLRKLCLEYFSTWPSGYFTSLTHVCFHHQPVPQSARPSTSQFLDFLEGCPALEVLAM
;
A
#
# COMPACT_ATOMS: atom_id res chain seq x y z
N MET A 1 -11.82 11.28 5.85
CA MET A 1 -11.72 11.49 4.39
C MET A 1 -12.92 10.85 3.68
N HIS A 2 -14.09 11.49 3.67
CA HIS A 2 -15.32 10.81 3.22
C HIS A 2 -15.65 10.95 1.74
N ARG A 3 -14.88 11.74 0.97
CA ARG A 3 -15.15 12.00 -0.46
C ARG A 3 -13.96 11.69 -1.37
N VAL A 4 -12.80 11.41 -0.82
CA VAL A 4 -11.58 11.15 -1.59
C VAL A 4 -11.69 9.76 -2.21
N ARG A 5 -11.71 9.71 -3.54
CA ARG A 5 -11.79 8.46 -4.31
C ARG A 5 -10.44 7.96 -4.81
N ALA A 6 -9.48 8.87 -4.95
CA ALA A 6 -8.15 8.56 -5.40
C ALA A 6 -7.14 9.38 -4.59
N LEU A 7 -6.10 8.73 -4.08
CA LEU A 7 -5.00 9.35 -3.38
C LEU A 7 -3.70 8.85 -4.00
N HIS A 8 -2.93 9.76 -4.60
CA HIS A 8 -1.67 9.46 -5.22
C HIS A 8 -0.60 10.32 -4.56
N LEU A 9 0.31 9.68 -3.84
CA LEU A 9 1.36 10.33 -3.09
C LEU A 9 2.70 9.96 -3.71
N ARG A 10 3.43 10.99 -4.15
CA ARG A 10 4.79 10.86 -4.67
C ARG A 10 5.65 11.88 -3.93
N LEU A 11 6.40 11.41 -2.94
CA LEU A 11 7.15 12.25 -2.01
C LEU A 11 8.50 11.59 -1.72
N SER A 12 9.54 12.40 -1.52
CA SER A 12 10.88 11.93 -1.15
C SER A 12 11.13 11.90 0.37
N GLU A 13 10.27 12.53 1.18
CA GLU A 13 10.49 12.66 2.62
C GLU A 13 9.32 12.11 3.43
N TRP A 14 9.25 10.78 3.57
CA TRP A 14 8.17 10.11 4.29
C TRP A 14 8.35 10.11 5.81
N LYS A 15 9.61 10.10 6.30
CA LYS A 15 9.96 10.00 7.73
C LYS A 15 10.46 11.29 8.37
N ASN A 16 10.93 12.25 7.57
CA ASN A 16 11.57 13.46 8.10
C ASN A 16 10.57 14.57 8.45
N ALA A 17 9.30 14.40 8.08
CA ALA A 17 8.20 15.30 8.46
C ALA A 17 7.65 14.92 9.85
N THR A 18 7.22 15.92 10.63
CA THR A 18 6.60 15.72 11.95
C THR A 18 5.24 16.41 12.00
N PRO A 19 4.11 15.69 12.15
CA PRO A 19 3.99 14.23 12.09
C PRO A 19 4.34 13.68 10.70
N THR A 20 4.79 12.44 10.63
CA THR A 20 5.10 11.80 9.35
C THR A 20 3.83 11.65 8.51
N VAL A 21 3.99 11.48 7.19
CA VAL A 21 2.85 11.24 6.30
C VAL A 21 2.12 9.95 6.73
N PHE A 22 2.86 8.89 7.09
CA PHE A 22 2.26 7.65 7.56
C PHE A 22 1.52 7.81 8.89
N GLU A 23 2.03 8.57 9.85
CA GLU A 23 1.31 8.88 11.10
C GLU A 23 0.00 9.64 10.82
N THR A 24 0.07 10.64 9.93
CA THR A 24 -1.10 11.43 9.53
C THR A 24 -2.16 10.55 8.87
N LEU A 25 -1.77 9.63 7.99
CA LEU A 25 -2.68 8.70 7.31
C LEU A 25 -3.20 7.61 8.23
N SER A 26 -2.40 7.12 9.18
CA SER A 26 -2.80 6.07 10.12
C SER A 26 -3.81 6.59 11.15
N THR A 27 -3.63 7.84 11.60
CA THR A 27 -4.56 8.54 12.51
C THR A 27 -5.76 9.15 11.79
N SER A 28 -5.72 9.23 10.45
CA SER A 28 -6.89 9.57 9.66
C SER A 28 -7.96 8.50 9.84
N GLY A 29 -9.20 8.91 10.08
CA GLY A 29 -10.34 8.00 10.09
C GLY A 29 -10.50 7.23 8.77
N ALA A 30 -11.43 6.28 8.74
CA ALA A 30 -11.67 5.42 7.58
C ALA A 30 -11.81 6.20 6.26
N ALA A 31 -11.38 5.57 5.16
CA ALA A 31 -11.50 6.08 3.81
C ALA A 31 -12.46 5.20 2.99
N PRO A 32 -13.78 5.25 3.28
CA PRO A 32 -14.78 4.33 2.72
C PRO A 32 -14.97 4.47 1.21
N GLU A 33 -14.68 5.65 0.66
CA GLU A 33 -14.86 5.96 -0.76
C GLU A 33 -13.56 5.83 -1.58
N LEU A 34 -12.43 5.48 -0.94
CA LEU A 34 -11.16 5.38 -1.63
C LEU A 34 -11.15 4.15 -2.54
N VAL A 35 -10.90 4.38 -3.83
CA VAL A 35 -10.87 3.38 -4.90
C VAL A 35 -9.45 3.15 -5.43
N SER A 36 -8.61 4.18 -5.39
CA SER A 36 -7.26 4.15 -5.95
C SER A 36 -6.25 4.72 -4.95
N LEU A 37 -5.18 3.98 -4.69
CA LEU A 37 -4.08 4.39 -3.83
C LEU A 37 -2.74 4.19 -4.56
N THR A 38 -1.91 5.23 -4.57
CA THR A 38 -0.51 5.13 -4.99
C THR A 38 0.38 5.73 -3.93
N ILE A 39 1.44 5.00 -3.58
CA ILE A 39 2.50 5.42 -2.67
C ILE A 39 3.83 5.20 -3.37
N ASP A 40 4.46 6.30 -3.75
CA ASP A 40 5.74 6.38 -4.45
C ASP A 40 6.70 7.17 -3.54
N THR A 41 7.78 6.51 -3.12
CA THR A 41 8.75 7.05 -2.15
C THR A 41 9.98 7.66 -2.79
N LEU A 42 10.04 7.67 -4.12
CA LEU A 42 11.13 8.24 -4.92
C LEU A 42 12.50 7.73 -4.49
N GLY A 43 12.61 6.44 -4.18
CA GLY A 43 13.90 5.82 -3.81
C GLY A 43 14.28 5.92 -2.34
N THR A 44 13.47 6.53 -1.48
CA THR A 44 13.76 6.58 -0.04
C THR A 44 13.30 5.29 0.65
N VAL A 45 14.27 4.38 0.84
CA VAL A 45 14.13 3.06 1.49
C VAL A 45 13.85 3.17 2.99
N ASP A 46 13.96 4.38 3.54
CA ASP A 46 13.91 4.61 4.98
C ASP A 46 12.57 4.19 5.59
N ALA A 47 11.48 4.10 4.83
CA ALA A 47 10.16 3.67 5.32
C ALA A 47 10.12 2.22 5.87
N GLY A 48 11.11 1.39 5.54
CA GLY A 48 11.03 -0.06 5.73
C GLY A 48 10.12 -0.72 4.67
N SER A 49 10.11 -2.05 4.62
CA SER A 49 9.34 -2.79 3.61
C SER A 49 7.89 -3.06 3.99
N HIS A 50 7.50 -2.68 5.22
CA HIS A 50 6.17 -2.91 5.76
C HIS A 50 5.32 -1.64 5.69
N LEU A 51 4.19 -1.71 5.00
CA LEU A 51 3.22 -0.63 4.92
C LEU A 51 2.36 -0.61 6.19
N PRO A 52 2.32 0.48 6.97
CA PRO A 52 1.46 0.58 8.15
C PRO A 52 -0.03 0.61 7.79
N ALA A 53 -0.88 0.38 8.80
CA ALA A 53 -2.33 0.47 8.65
C ALA A 53 -2.80 1.94 8.49
N LEU A 54 -2.93 2.37 7.24
CA LEU A 54 -3.52 3.63 6.81
C LEU A 54 -5.05 3.61 7.01
N PHE A 55 -5.63 4.78 7.27
CA PHE A 55 -7.08 5.00 7.37
C PHE A 55 -7.76 4.04 8.35
N ASN A 56 -7.12 3.79 9.50
CA ASN A 56 -7.58 2.86 10.52
C ASN A 56 -7.91 1.46 9.97
N GLY A 57 -7.17 0.98 8.97
CA GLY A 57 -7.38 -0.35 8.40
C GLY A 57 -8.53 -0.44 7.38
N LYS A 58 -9.25 0.65 7.09
CA LYS A 58 -10.58 0.58 6.45
C LYS A 58 -10.64 1.33 5.12
N MET A 59 -10.48 0.58 4.03
CA MET A 59 -10.60 1.03 2.65
C MET A 59 -11.45 0.03 1.80
N PRO A 60 -12.74 -0.17 2.13
CA PRO A 60 -13.56 -1.26 1.56
C PRO A 60 -13.77 -1.19 0.05
N LYS A 61 -13.62 -0.01 -0.57
CA LYS A 61 -13.81 0.19 -2.01
C LYS A 61 -12.49 0.22 -2.79
N LEU A 62 -11.35 -0.05 -2.15
CA LEU A 62 -10.06 0.02 -2.80
C LEU A 62 -9.95 -1.06 -3.88
N ARG A 63 -9.74 -0.63 -5.12
CA ARG A 63 -9.64 -1.49 -6.30
C ARG A 63 -8.30 -1.41 -7.00
N LYS A 64 -7.58 -0.29 -6.86
CA LYS A 64 -6.30 -0.05 -7.51
C LYS A 64 -5.24 0.29 -6.46
N LEU A 65 -4.16 -0.49 -6.45
CA LEU A 65 -3.04 -0.31 -5.53
C LEU A 65 -1.74 -0.24 -6.33
N CYS A 66 -0.95 0.79 -6.08
CA CYS A 66 0.40 0.91 -6.60
C CYS A 66 1.34 1.26 -5.43
N LEU A 67 2.35 0.43 -5.20
CA LEU A 67 3.31 0.61 -4.11
C LEU A 67 4.75 0.53 -4.63
N GLU A 68 5.55 1.49 -4.19
CA GLU A 68 7.01 1.46 -4.31
C GLU A 68 7.65 1.02 -3.00
N TYR A 69 8.66 0.14 -3.05
CA TYR A 69 9.44 -0.36 -1.89
C TYR A 69 8.66 -1.10 -0.77
N PHE A 70 7.34 -1.17 -0.81
CA PHE A 70 6.53 -1.95 0.13
C PHE A 70 6.22 -3.35 -0.39
N SER A 71 6.53 -4.35 0.43
CA SER A 71 6.37 -5.77 0.13
C SER A 71 5.48 -6.51 1.12
N THR A 72 5.19 -5.91 2.28
CA THR A 72 4.33 -6.50 3.31
C THR A 72 3.36 -5.47 3.88
N TRP A 73 2.22 -5.92 4.39
CA TRP A 73 1.16 -5.11 4.98
C TRP A 73 0.32 -5.97 5.95
N PRO A 74 -0.60 -5.39 6.73
CA PRO A 74 -1.49 -6.16 7.60
C PRO A 74 -2.30 -7.23 6.85
N SER A 75 -2.60 -8.36 7.50
CA SER A 75 -3.41 -9.43 6.90
C SER A 75 -4.85 -8.96 6.64
N GLY A 76 -5.46 -9.41 5.53
CA GLY A 76 -6.83 -9.06 5.14
C GLY A 76 -7.03 -7.58 4.80
N TYR A 77 -5.94 -6.84 4.58
CA TYR A 77 -5.97 -5.39 4.42
C TYR A 77 -6.44 -4.93 3.04
N PHE A 78 -6.11 -5.71 2.00
CA PHE A 78 -6.55 -5.49 0.64
C PHE A 78 -7.30 -6.72 0.13
N THR A 79 -8.61 -6.60 -0.05
CA THR A 79 -9.48 -7.76 -0.36
C THR A 79 -10.29 -7.59 -1.65
N SER A 80 -10.39 -6.37 -2.17
CA SER A 80 -11.22 -6.02 -3.34
C SER A 80 -10.38 -5.47 -4.50
N LEU A 81 -9.09 -5.79 -4.52
CA LEU A 81 -8.18 -5.30 -5.55
C LEU A 81 -8.48 -5.94 -6.89
N THR A 82 -8.43 -5.10 -7.92
CA THR A 82 -8.54 -5.49 -9.34
C THR A 82 -7.27 -5.15 -10.10
N HIS A 83 -6.52 -4.16 -9.64
CA HIS A 83 -5.25 -3.75 -10.26
C HIS A 83 -4.20 -3.59 -9.17
N VAL A 84 -3.10 -4.30 -9.31
CA VAL A 84 -1.95 -4.26 -8.41
C VAL A 84 -0.69 -3.94 -9.19
N CYS A 85 0.09 -2.98 -8.70
CA CYS A 85 1.41 -2.66 -9.20
C CYS A 85 2.40 -2.59 -8.04
N PHE A 86 3.48 -3.37 -8.12
CA PHE A 86 4.57 -3.36 -7.14
C PHE A 86 5.88 -3.07 -7.85
N HIS A 87 6.46 -1.88 -7.66
CA HIS A 87 7.72 -1.54 -8.33
C HIS A 87 8.83 -1.19 -7.33
N HIS A 88 10.07 -1.28 -7.79
CA HIS A 88 11.29 -1.07 -6.98
C HIS A 88 11.26 -1.78 -5.62
N GLN A 89 10.90 -3.06 -5.62
CA GLN A 89 10.77 -3.84 -4.38
C GLN A 89 12.10 -3.96 -3.61
N PRO A 90 12.06 -3.94 -2.28
CA PRO A 90 13.22 -3.65 -1.42
C PRO A 90 14.36 -4.66 -1.56
N VAL A 91 15.57 -4.20 -1.25
CA VAL A 91 16.80 -4.99 -1.07
C VAL A 91 17.23 -4.77 0.39
N PRO A 92 17.49 -5.81 1.21
CA PRO A 92 17.82 -7.21 0.89
C PRO A 92 16.62 -8.13 0.61
N GLN A 93 16.88 -9.28 -0.03
CA GLN A 93 15.87 -10.28 -0.41
C GLN A 93 15.04 -10.80 0.78
N SER A 94 15.58 -10.76 2.00
CA SER A 94 14.86 -11.12 3.23
C SER A 94 13.68 -10.19 3.55
N ALA A 95 13.61 -9.00 2.95
CA ALA A 95 12.51 -8.07 3.10
C ALA A 95 11.35 -8.34 2.11
N ARG A 96 11.56 -9.20 1.10
CA ARG A 96 10.55 -9.55 0.09
C ARG A 96 9.71 -10.73 0.59
N PRO A 97 8.44 -10.84 0.14
CA PRO A 97 7.66 -12.02 0.46
C PRO A 97 8.28 -13.24 -0.24
N SER A 98 8.16 -14.42 0.36
CA SER A 98 8.42 -15.66 -0.39
C SER A 98 7.41 -15.79 -1.53
N THR A 99 7.73 -16.63 -2.53
CA THR A 99 6.77 -16.95 -3.60
C THR A 99 5.44 -17.45 -3.05
N SER A 100 5.46 -18.27 -2.00
CA SER A 100 4.23 -18.75 -1.36
C SER A 100 3.41 -17.61 -0.75
N GLN A 101 4.04 -16.71 0.01
CA GLN A 101 3.36 -15.55 0.59
C GLN A 101 2.78 -14.62 -0.47
N PHE A 102 3.47 -14.49 -1.62
CA PHE A 102 2.97 -13.72 -2.74
C PHE A 102 1.75 -14.40 -3.40
N LEU A 103 1.77 -15.72 -3.57
CA LEU A 103 0.62 -16.47 -4.10
C LEU A 103 -0.58 -16.41 -3.13
N ASP A 104 -0.35 -16.56 -1.82
CA ASP A 104 -1.39 -16.42 -0.80
C ASP A 104 -2.07 -15.03 -0.87
N PHE A 105 -1.30 -13.98 -1.16
CA PHE A 105 -1.85 -12.64 -1.40
C PHE A 105 -2.72 -12.58 -2.66
N LEU A 106 -2.28 -13.19 -3.77
CA LEU A 106 -3.06 -13.23 -5.01
C LEU A 106 -4.37 -13.99 -4.82
N GLU A 107 -4.35 -15.10 -4.07
CA GLU A 107 -5.57 -15.85 -3.69
C GLU A 107 -6.54 -14.99 -2.84
N GLY A 108 -6.00 -14.09 -2.01
CA GLY A 108 -6.78 -13.11 -1.25
C GLY A 108 -7.44 -12.01 -2.09
N CYS A 109 -7.11 -11.90 -3.38
CA CYS A 109 -7.65 -10.91 -4.31
C CYS A 109 -8.39 -11.60 -5.48
N PRO A 110 -9.55 -12.24 -5.24
CA PRO A 110 -10.25 -13.03 -6.26
C PRO A 110 -10.77 -12.22 -7.46
N ALA A 111 -10.84 -10.90 -7.33
CA ALA A 111 -11.25 -9.98 -8.41
C ALA A 111 -10.05 -9.37 -9.16
N LEU A 112 -8.82 -9.86 -8.95
CA LEU A 112 -7.63 -9.32 -9.59
C LEU A 112 -7.67 -9.53 -11.10
N GLU A 113 -7.60 -8.44 -11.85
CA GLU A 113 -7.62 -8.42 -13.32
C GLU A 113 -6.22 -8.09 -13.87
N VAL A 114 -5.46 -7.25 -13.15
CA VAL A 114 -4.15 -6.75 -13.59
C VAL A 114 -3.13 -6.89 -12.46
N LEU A 115 -2.03 -7.57 -12.76
CA LEU A 115 -0.82 -7.61 -11.95
C LEU A 115 0.34 -7.03 -12.76
N ALA A 116 1.00 -6.00 -12.22
CA ALA A 116 2.20 -5.38 -12.76
C ALA A 116 3.32 -5.38 -11.71
N MET A 117 4.56 -5.57 -12.16
CA MET A 117 5.75 -5.64 -11.31
C MET A 117 6.92 -4.92 -11.98
#